data_AF-A0A0U5FLV9-F1
#
_entry.id   AF-A0A0U5FLV9-F1
#
_cell.length_a   1.000
_cell.length_b   1.000
_cell.length_c   1.000
_cell.angle_alpha   90.00
_cell.angle_beta   90.00
_cell.angle_gamma   90.00
#
_symmetry.space_group_name_H-M   'P 1'
#
loop_
_entity.id
_entity.type
_entity.pdbx_description
1 polymer ?
#
loop_
_entity_poly.entity_id
_entity_poly.type
_entity_poly.pdbx_seq_one_letter_code
_entity_poly.pdbx_strand_id
1 'polypeptide(L)'
;MRGPVPLTIELSPVADQAGRHQGKIAVTVTNNGSRIARVPTYQLPLKSLDNGILEVSRDGKPVDYTGRLVKRGLPKAADFTVLQPGQSVKGEVDLAGAYDLSTSGNYTIQVRSALQYASFSDGSLMKAANGEPAVATSTPLTVWLDGARRGVQRQLAVGPTAVVNGINYLNCSTTRTSQAGSAVTAARNYSQNARNYLNAGSTGARYTTWFGTYNASRYSRVSSNFVNIDNALDQNNGQLTINCSCEADLADAYAYVYPNQPYEIHVCNAFWSASTTGTDSKAGTLVHETSHFTVVAGTQDRVYGQSGARSLAISNPAQAITNADSHEYFAENTPAQN
;
A
#
# COMPACT_ATOMS: atom_id res chain seq x y z
N MET A 1 -20.83 16.21 -16.72
CA MET A 1 -21.10 14.76 -16.60
C MET A 1 -20.69 14.34 -15.21
N ARG A 2 -21.63 13.85 -14.38
CA ARG A 2 -21.29 13.30 -13.05
C ARG A 2 -20.45 12.04 -13.27
N GLY A 3 -19.30 11.92 -12.61
CA GLY A 3 -18.49 10.71 -12.66
C GLY A 3 -19.28 9.48 -12.18
N PRO A 4 -18.79 8.26 -12.42
CA PRO A 4 -19.51 7.01 -12.11
C PRO A 4 -19.80 6.79 -10.61
N VAL A 5 -19.20 7.61 -9.73
CA VAL A 5 -19.36 7.52 -8.27
C VAL A 5 -19.97 8.81 -7.74
N PRO A 6 -21.10 8.75 -7.03
CA PRO A 6 -21.75 9.94 -6.50
C PRO A 6 -21.16 10.35 -5.14
N LEU A 7 -19.82 10.30 -5.00
CA LEU A 7 -19.12 10.78 -3.80
C LEU A 7 -18.41 12.09 -4.14
N THR A 8 -18.58 13.09 -3.26
CA THR A 8 -17.80 14.32 -3.29
C THR A 8 -16.89 14.34 -2.09
N ILE A 9 -15.61 14.66 -2.33
CA ILE A 9 -14.60 14.81 -1.28
C ILE A 9 -14.11 16.25 -1.31
N GLU A 10 -14.26 16.94 -0.19
CA GLU A 10 -13.84 18.32 0.01
C GLU A 10 -12.71 18.37 1.04
N LEU A 11 -11.67 19.13 0.73
CA LEU A 11 -10.52 19.34 1.57
C LEU A 11 -10.49 20.81 2.02
N SER A 12 -10.17 21.05 3.29
CA SER A 12 -9.97 22.39 3.82
C SER A 12 -8.77 22.43 4.77
N PRO A 13 -7.95 23.49 4.75
CA PRO A 13 -6.79 23.56 5.61
C PRO A 13 -7.21 23.88 7.04
N VAL A 14 -6.57 23.25 8.01
CA VAL A 14 -6.77 23.52 9.44
C VAL A 14 -5.56 24.28 9.97
N ALA A 15 -5.80 25.45 10.55
CA ALA A 15 -4.76 26.24 11.20
C ALA A 15 -4.52 25.74 12.63
N ASP A 16 -3.28 25.86 13.12
CA ASP A 16 -2.98 25.72 14.53
C ASP A 16 -3.49 26.93 15.34
N GLN A 17 -3.28 26.90 16.67
CA GLN A 17 -3.70 27.99 17.56
C GLN A 17 -3.03 29.34 17.24
N ALA A 18 -1.90 29.32 16.53
CA ALA A 18 -1.18 30.52 16.10
C ALA A 18 -1.56 30.96 14.67
N GLY A 19 -2.57 30.33 14.05
CA GLY A 19 -3.02 30.65 12.69
C GLY A 19 -2.15 30.04 11.58
N ARG A 20 -1.20 29.16 11.92
CA ARG A 20 -0.27 28.56 10.96
C ARG A 20 -0.85 27.29 10.35
N HIS A 21 -0.60 27.09 9.06
CA HIS A 21 -1.02 25.87 8.37
C HIS A 21 0.14 24.88 8.31
N GLN A 22 0.09 23.83 9.13
CA GLN A 22 1.19 22.88 9.31
C GLN A 22 0.81 21.45 8.90
N GLY A 23 -0.02 21.30 7.87
CA GLY A 23 -0.34 20.00 7.28
C GLY A 23 -1.59 19.30 7.82
N LYS A 24 -2.31 19.87 8.79
CA LYS A 24 -3.63 19.36 9.19
C LYS A 24 -4.69 19.75 8.16
N ILE A 25 -5.43 18.76 7.65
CA ILE A 25 -6.47 18.93 6.64
C ILE A 25 -7.78 18.35 7.16
N ALA A 26 -8.83 19.16 7.15
CA ALA A 26 -10.19 18.70 7.41
C ALA A 26 -10.81 18.19 6.10
N VAL A 27 -11.47 17.05 6.19
CA VAL A 27 -12.04 16.33 5.06
C VAL A 27 -13.54 16.16 5.27
N THR A 28 -14.33 16.47 4.25
CA THR A 28 -15.76 16.14 4.20
C THR A 28 -16.00 15.20 3.03
N VAL A 29 -16.63 14.05 3.29
CA VAL A 29 -17.06 13.10 2.26
C VAL A 29 -18.58 13.07 2.25
N THR A 30 -19.18 13.39 1.11
CA THR A 30 -20.64 13.46 0.93
C THR A 30 -21.10 12.43 -0.09
N ASN A 31 -22.14 11.68 0.25
CA ASN A 31 -22.85 10.84 -0.71
C ASN A 31 -23.95 11.66 -1.39
N ASN A 32 -23.67 12.10 -2.61
CA ASN A 32 -24.61 12.84 -3.48
C ASN A 32 -25.52 11.93 -4.30
N GLY A 33 -25.52 10.63 -4.01
CA GLY A 33 -26.33 9.61 -4.67
C GLY A 33 -27.65 9.36 -3.96
N SER A 34 -28.48 8.52 -4.58
CA SER A 34 -29.77 8.08 -4.05
C SER A 34 -29.72 6.73 -3.32
N ARG A 35 -28.56 6.07 -3.30
CA ARG A 35 -28.33 4.77 -2.65
C ARG A 35 -27.34 4.91 -1.51
N ILE A 36 -27.43 4.03 -0.52
CA ILE A 36 -26.42 3.96 0.55
C ILE A 36 -25.09 3.59 -0.09
N ALA A 37 -24.03 4.32 0.24
CA ALA A 37 -22.66 4.02 -0.15
C ALA A 37 -21.93 3.33 1.01
N ARG A 38 -21.23 2.24 0.71
CA ARG A 38 -20.32 1.56 1.64
C ARG A 38 -18.93 1.64 1.05
N VAL A 39 -18.02 2.33 1.73
CA VAL A 39 -16.64 2.52 1.25
C VAL A 39 -15.67 2.03 2.31
N PRO A 40 -14.67 1.19 1.98
CA PRO A 40 -13.62 0.87 2.93
C PRO A 40 -12.99 2.14 3.49
N THR A 41 -12.93 2.23 4.82
CA THR A 41 -12.58 3.48 5.52
C THR A 41 -11.18 3.94 5.18
N TYR A 42 -10.24 3.01 4.94
CA TYR A 42 -8.88 3.31 4.53
C TYR A 42 -8.79 3.93 3.11
N GLN A 43 -9.83 3.86 2.28
CA GLN A 43 -9.88 4.54 0.97
C GLN A 43 -10.40 5.98 1.07
N LEU A 44 -10.76 6.44 2.28
CA LEU A 44 -11.18 7.80 2.55
C LEU A 44 -10.16 8.45 3.51
N PRO A 45 -9.65 9.65 3.23
CA PRO A 45 -8.70 10.33 4.13
C PRO A 45 -9.43 10.96 5.33
N LEU A 46 -10.11 10.14 6.14
CA LEU A 46 -10.93 10.56 7.27
C LEU A 46 -10.23 10.39 8.63
N LYS A 47 -9.29 9.43 8.72
CA LYS A 47 -8.65 9.04 9.98
C LYS A 47 -7.13 8.88 9.86
N SER A 48 -6.68 8.18 8.83
CA SER A 48 -5.28 7.89 8.58
C SER A 48 -4.95 7.98 7.09
N LEU A 49 -3.66 7.98 6.78
CA LEU A 49 -3.11 8.03 5.42
C LEU A 49 -2.14 6.85 5.29
N ASP A 50 -2.69 5.65 5.10
CA ASP A 50 -1.94 4.37 5.15
C ASP A 50 -1.85 3.66 3.79
N ASN A 51 -2.08 4.39 2.70
CA ASN A 51 -2.15 3.82 1.35
C ASN A 51 -1.89 4.85 0.23
N GLY A 52 -1.25 5.98 0.54
CA GLY A 52 -0.81 6.95 -0.48
C GLY A 52 -1.92 7.55 -1.36
N ILE A 53 -3.16 7.63 -0.87
CA ILE A 53 -4.33 8.12 -1.66
C ILE A 53 -4.35 9.63 -1.91
N LEU A 54 -3.30 10.37 -1.53
CA LEU A 54 -3.17 11.79 -1.79
C LEU A 54 -2.05 12.05 -2.79
N GLU A 55 -2.35 12.83 -3.82
CA GLU A 55 -1.35 13.43 -4.69
C GLU A 55 -0.94 14.76 -4.06
N VAL A 56 0.31 14.86 -3.61
CA VAL A 56 0.87 16.05 -2.96
C VAL A 56 1.99 16.61 -3.82
N SER A 57 1.96 17.91 -4.06
CA SER A 57 3.05 18.64 -4.71
C SER A 57 3.36 19.92 -3.96
N ARG A 58 4.63 20.33 -3.95
CA ARG A 58 5.13 21.60 -3.44
C ARG A 58 5.72 22.40 -4.60
N ASP A 59 5.19 23.60 -4.82
CA ASP A 59 5.63 24.49 -5.89
C ASP A 59 5.71 23.78 -7.27
N GLY A 60 4.70 22.93 -7.53
CA GLY A 60 4.58 22.15 -8.77
C GLY A 60 5.42 20.87 -8.84
N LYS A 61 6.23 20.57 -7.83
CA LYS A 61 7.02 19.32 -7.76
C LYS A 61 6.36 18.30 -6.83
N PRO A 62 6.21 17.02 -7.24
CA PRO A 62 5.68 15.99 -6.37
C PRO A 62 6.44 15.89 -5.04
N VAL A 63 5.72 15.58 -3.96
CA VAL A 63 6.28 15.25 -2.65
C VAL A 63 6.06 13.76 -2.41
N ASP A 64 7.12 13.04 -2.07
CA ASP A 64 7.06 11.61 -1.88
C ASP A 64 6.21 11.24 -0.66
N TYR A 65 5.46 10.16 -0.82
CA TYR A 65 4.75 9.52 0.28
C TYR A 65 5.72 8.73 1.16
N THR A 66 5.67 8.97 2.47
CA THR A 66 6.50 8.34 3.49
C THR A 66 5.68 7.67 4.59
N GLY A 67 4.35 7.62 4.44
CA GLY A 67 3.45 6.95 5.37
C GLY A 67 3.50 5.43 5.26
N ARG A 68 2.66 4.74 6.05
CA ARG A 68 2.55 3.27 6.04
C ARG A 68 2.02 2.78 4.69
N LEU A 69 2.56 1.71 4.12
CA LEU A 69 1.86 0.89 3.13
C LEU A 69 1.50 -0.44 3.80
N VAL A 70 0.28 -0.94 3.61
CA VAL A 70 -0.32 -1.95 4.50
C VAL A 70 -0.96 -3.06 3.68
N LYS A 71 -0.39 -4.27 3.71
CA LYS A 71 -1.08 -5.44 3.16
C LYS A 71 -2.31 -5.80 3.99
N ARG A 72 -3.49 -5.71 3.37
CA ARG A 72 -4.80 -6.02 3.99
C ARG A 72 -5.43 -7.26 3.37
N GLY A 73 -6.19 -8.00 4.19
CA GLY A 73 -7.11 -9.03 3.70
C GLY A 73 -8.40 -8.41 3.12
N LEU A 74 -9.39 -9.27 2.85
CA LEU A 74 -10.72 -8.80 2.45
C LEU A 74 -11.34 -7.93 3.55
N PRO A 75 -11.94 -6.77 3.20
CA PRO A 75 -12.55 -5.90 4.20
C PRO A 75 -13.76 -6.57 4.85
N LYS A 76 -13.84 -6.49 6.17
CA LYS A 76 -14.96 -6.92 7.00
C LYS A 76 -15.99 -5.79 7.08
N ALA A 77 -17.19 -6.09 7.55
CA ALA A 77 -18.25 -5.09 7.70
C ALA A 77 -17.83 -3.87 8.55
N ALA A 78 -17.02 -4.08 9.60
CA ALA A 78 -16.50 -3.02 10.46
C ALA A 78 -15.52 -2.07 9.76
N ASP A 79 -14.94 -2.47 8.62
CA ASP A 79 -13.96 -1.67 7.89
C ASP A 79 -14.63 -0.61 7.00
N PHE A 80 -15.96 -0.65 6.83
CA PHE A 80 -16.68 0.24 5.94
C PHE A 80 -17.20 1.49 6.65
N THR A 81 -16.94 2.65 6.03
CA THR A 81 -17.73 3.86 6.26
C THR A 81 -19.01 3.76 5.45
N VAL A 82 -20.16 3.88 6.13
CA VAL A 82 -21.49 3.81 5.52
C VAL A 82 -22.09 5.21 5.45
N LEU A 83 -22.46 5.66 4.24
CA LEU A 83 -23.07 6.96 4.00
C LEU A 83 -24.48 6.80 3.41
N GLN A 84 -25.49 7.29 4.12
CA GLN A 84 -26.85 7.44 3.61
C GLN A 84 -26.91 8.44 2.44
N PRO A 85 -27.94 8.40 1.58
CA PRO A 85 -28.18 9.45 0.59
C PRO A 85 -28.18 10.85 1.22
N GLY A 86 -27.37 11.77 0.69
CA GLY A 86 -27.20 13.13 1.20
C GLY A 86 -26.35 13.25 2.47
N GLN A 87 -25.94 12.15 3.10
CA GLN A 87 -25.13 12.19 4.31
C GLN A 87 -23.71 12.66 4.01
N SER A 88 -23.19 13.48 4.91
CA SER A 88 -21.77 13.85 4.97
C SER A 88 -21.12 13.27 6.22
N VAL A 89 -19.90 12.76 6.06
CA VAL A 89 -19.01 12.39 7.17
C VAL A 89 -17.80 13.30 7.14
N LYS A 90 -17.29 13.64 8.32
CA LYS A 90 -16.14 14.53 8.48
C LYS A 90 -15.00 13.81 9.15
N GLY A 91 -13.78 14.19 8.80
CA GLY A 91 -12.54 13.70 9.39
C GLY A 91 -11.46 14.76 9.34
N GLU A 92 -10.35 14.47 10.00
CA GLU A 92 -9.14 15.28 9.96
C GLU A 92 -7.94 14.34 9.79
N VAL A 93 -7.00 14.72 8.93
CA VAL A 93 -5.75 14.00 8.72
C VAL A 93 -4.57 14.96 8.87
N ASP A 94 -3.46 14.44 9.39
CA ASP A 94 -2.18 15.17 9.44
C ASP A 94 -1.27 14.65 8.33
N LEU A 95 -1.04 15.49 7.33
CA LEU A 95 -0.17 15.19 6.19
C LEU A 95 1.28 14.97 6.62
N ALA A 96 1.75 15.58 7.71
CA ALA A 96 3.14 15.46 8.16
C ALA A 96 3.49 14.04 8.64
N GLY A 97 2.48 13.21 8.95
CA GLY A 97 2.67 11.80 9.26
C GLY A 97 2.98 10.93 8.04
N ALA A 98 2.75 11.44 6.83
CA ALA A 98 2.80 10.67 5.59
C ALA A 98 3.55 11.35 4.43
N TYR A 99 3.97 12.60 4.58
CA TYR A 99 4.69 13.38 3.58
C TYR A 99 5.75 14.26 4.24
N ASP A 100 6.86 14.53 3.54
CA ASP A 100 7.86 15.50 3.98
C ASP A 100 7.35 16.94 3.76
N LEU A 101 6.87 17.55 4.85
CA LEU A 101 6.43 18.94 4.89
C LEU A 101 7.45 19.86 5.58
N SER A 102 8.73 19.47 5.63
CA SER A 102 9.77 20.23 6.33
C SER A 102 10.07 21.60 5.72
N THR A 103 9.70 21.81 4.46
CA THR A 103 9.96 23.04 3.71
C THR A 103 8.67 23.81 3.46
N SER A 104 8.67 25.11 3.75
CA SER A 104 7.53 25.97 3.43
C SER A 104 7.34 26.10 1.92
N GLY A 105 6.12 26.34 1.49
CA GLY A 105 5.82 26.56 0.07
C GLY A 105 4.33 26.47 -0.23
N ASN A 106 3.98 26.60 -1.50
CA ASN A 106 2.61 26.37 -1.95
C ASN A 106 2.42 24.88 -2.21
N TYR A 107 1.60 24.24 -1.37
CA TYR A 107 1.24 22.85 -1.55
C TYR A 107 -0.08 22.72 -2.30
N THR A 108 -0.12 21.82 -3.27
CA THR A 108 -1.34 21.34 -3.92
C THR A 108 -1.59 19.91 -3.48
N ILE A 109 -2.76 19.67 -2.90
CA ILE A 109 -3.18 18.37 -2.35
C ILE A 109 -4.46 17.93 -3.04
N GLN A 110 -4.48 16.73 -3.60
CA GLN A 110 -5.66 16.15 -4.21
C GLN A 110 -5.86 14.71 -3.73
N VAL A 111 -7.09 14.34 -3.37
CA VAL A 111 -7.42 12.92 -3.18
C VAL A 111 -7.49 12.25 -4.54
N ARG A 112 -6.84 11.10 -4.69
CA ARG A 112 -7.05 10.15 -5.78
C ARG A 112 -7.04 8.74 -5.21
N SER A 113 -8.23 8.21 -4.93
CA SER A 113 -8.40 6.93 -4.23
C SER A 113 -9.18 5.94 -5.08
N ALA A 114 -8.62 4.75 -5.30
CA ALA A 114 -9.34 3.64 -5.93
C ALA A 114 -10.35 3.07 -4.93
N LEU A 115 -11.62 3.02 -5.32
CA LEU A 115 -12.73 2.57 -4.48
C LEU A 115 -12.94 1.05 -4.56
N GLN A 116 -11.86 0.29 -4.35
CA GLN A 116 -11.92 -1.17 -4.42
C GLN A 116 -12.81 -1.71 -3.30
N TYR A 117 -13.71 -2.64 -3.61
CA TYR A 117 -14.73 -3.18 -2.69
C TYR A 117 -15.81 -2.19 -2.23
N ALA A 118 -15.75 -0.92 -2.63
CA ALA A 118 -16.85 -0.01 -2.37
C ALA A 118 -18.11 -0.46 -3.12
N SER A 119 -19.27 -0.32 -2.47
CA SER A 119 -20.53 -0.85 -2.99
C SER A 119 -21.73 0.05 -2.65
N PHE A 120 -22.81 -0.15 -3.39
CA PHE A 120 -24.12 0.42 -3.06
C PHE A 120 -24.98 -0.54 -2.22
N SER A 121 -26.09 -0.05 -1.69
CA SER A 121 -27.04 -0.86 -0.89
C SER A 121 -27.57 -2.10 -1.60
N ASP A 122 -27.63 -2.09 -2.94
CA ASP A 122 -28.06 -3.22 -3.78
C ASP A 122 -26.96 -4.27 -4.03
N GLY A 123 -25.77 -4.08 -3.46
CA GLY A 123 -24.63 -4.99 -3.60
C GLY A 123 -23.77 -4.73 -4.84
N SER A 124 -24.16 -3.81 -5.73
CA SER A 124 -23.33 -3.46 -6.89
C SER A 124 -22.05 -2.74 -6.45
N LEU A 125 -20.91 -3.17 -7.00
CA LEU A 125 -19.61 -2.54 -6.75
C LEU A 125 -19.49 -1.21 -7.50
N MET A 126 -18.80 -0.24 -6.89
CA MET A 126 -18.46 1.03 -7.51
C MET A 126 -17.32 0.83 -8.51
N LYS A 127 -17.67 0.65 -9.78
CA LYS A 127 -16.72 0.39 -10.86
C LYS A 127 -16.76 1.50 -11.92
N ALA A 128 -15.62 1.73 -12.55
CA ALA A 128 -15.53 2.50 -13.77
C ALA A 128 -16.05 1.68 -14.96
N ALA A 129 -16.26 2.33 -16.12
CA ALA A 129 -16.80 1.69 -17.32
C ALA A 129 -15.93 0.53 -17.84
N ASN A 130 -14.63 0.56 -17.54
CA ASN A 130 -13.66 -0.49 -17.89
C ASN A 130 -13.66 -1.67 -16.90
N GLY A 131 -14.54 -1.68 -15.89
CA GLY A 131 -14.65 -2.75 -14.89
C GLY A 131 -13.69 -2.64 -13.71
N GLU A 132 -12.75 -1.70 -13.72
CA GLU A 132 -11.86 -1.40 -12.60
C GLU A 132 -12.64 -0.74 -11.44
N PRO A 133 -12.09 -0.75 -10.21
CA PRO A 133 -12.59 0.12 -9.14
C PRO A 133 -12.68 1.56 -9.63
N ALA A 134 -13.81 2.22 -9.37
CA ALA A 134 -13.92 3.62 -9.69
C ALA A 134 -12.97 4.45 -8.82
N VAL A 135 -12.54 5.62 -9.30
CA VAL A 135 -11.61 6.49 -8.58
C VAL A 135 -12.39 7.67 -8.00
N ALA A 136 -12.31 7.86 -6.68
CA ALA A 136 -12.76 9.08 -6.02
C ALA A 136 -11.68 10.15 -6.07
N THR A 137 -12.06 11.37 -6.45
CA THR A 137 -11.17 12.52 -6.47
C THR A 137 -11.76 13.70 -5.72
N SER A 138 -10.91 14.49 -5.08
CA SER A 138 -11.30 15.82 -4.58
C SER A 138 -10.99 16.91 -5.60
N THR A 139 -11.59 18.08 -5.40
CA THR A 139 -11.02 19.33 -5.94
C THR A 139 -9.63 19.52 -5.31
N PRO A 140 -8.59 19.94 -6.06
CA PRO A 140 -7.30 20.24 -5.48
C PRO A 140 -7.39 21.35 -4.44
N LEU A 141 -6.83 21.14 -3.26
CA LEU A 141 -6.62 22.16 -2.25
C LEU A 141 -5.24 22.78 -2.47
N THR A 142 -5.19 24.09 -2.70
CA THR A 142 -3.94 24.86 -2.69
C THR A 142 -3.83 25.62 -1.38
N VAL A 143 -2.72 25.45 -0.67
CA VAL A 143 -2.49 26.11 0.62
C VAL A 143 -1.00 26.37 0.80
N TRP A 144 -0.68 27.54 1.36
CA TRP A 144 0.67 27.80 1.86
C TRP A 144 0.87 27.03 3.17
N LEU A 145 1.83 26.12 3.20
CA LEU A 145 2.19 25.42 4.44
C LEU A 145 3.44 26.02 5.05
N ASP A 146 3.39 26.28 6.35
CA ASP A 146 4.54 26.64 7.14
C ASP A 146 5.36 25.37 7.41
N GLY A 147 6.49 25.28 6.72
CA GLY A 147 7.43 24.19 6.86
C GLY A 147 7.83 24.03 8.31
N ALA A 148 7.57 22.85 8.86
CA ALA A 148 7.98 22.51 10.20
C ALA A 148 8.78 21.22 10.11
N ARG A 149 10.00 21.23 10.66
CA ARG A 149 10.74 19.99 10.94
C ARG A 149 10.05 19.25 12.08
N ARG A 150 8.84 18.75 11.82
CA ARG A 150 8.20 17.70 12.59
C ARG A 150 8.96 16.46 12.18
N GLY A 151 10.10 16.23 12.84
CA GLY A 151 10.98 15.15 12.45
C GLY A 151 10.17 13.87 12.36
N VAL A 152 10.02 13.33 11.14
CA VAL A 152 9.82 11.88 10.98
C VAL A 152 11.17 11.22 11.30
N GLN A 153 11.77 11.58 12.43
CA GLN A 153 12.67 10.70 13.14
C GLN A 153 11.73 9.75 13.88
N ARG A 154 11.07 8.86 13.14
CA ARG A 154 10.73 7.57 13.74
C ARG A 154 12.08 6.99 14.09
N GLN A 155 12.40 7.01 15.39
CA GLN A 155 13.58 6.35 15.91
C GLN A 155 13.47 4.92 15.38
N LEU A 156 14.33 4.55 14.43
CA LEU A 156 14.54 3.15 14.09
C LEU A 156 14.75 2.45 15.43
N ALA A 157 14.03 1.35 15.63
CA ALA A 157 14.07 0.67 16.91
C ALA A 157 15.54 0.38 17.29
N VAL A 158 15.82 0.55 18.58
CA VAL A 158 17.17 0.39 19.15
C VAL A 158 17.65 -1.04 18.94
N GLY A 159 18.42 -1.26 17.86
CA GLY A 159 19.18 -2.48 17.58
C GLY A 159 18.39 -3.79 17.49
N PRO A 160 18.89 -4.81 16.77
CA PRO A 160 18.25 -6.11 16.76
C PRO A 160 18.30 -6.77 18.14
N THR A 161 17.17 -7.25 18.66
CA THR A 161 17.12 -8.08 19.88
C THR A 161 17.60 -9.51 19.63
N ALA A 162 17.55 -9.98 18.38
CA ALA A 162 18.10 -11.27 17.96
C ALA A 162 18.43 -11.25 16.46
N VAL A 163 19.57 -11.86 16.09
CA VAL A 163 19.94 -12.14 14.69
C VAL A 163 19.94 -13.64 14.51
N VAL A 164 19.07 -14.17 13.64
CA VAL A 164 19.01 -15.61 13.33
C VAL A 164 19.09 -15.79 11.84
N ASN A 165 20.14 -16.49 11.39
CA ASN A 165 20.50 -16.64 9.98
C ASN A 165 20.40 -15.27 9.30
N GLY A 166 21.29 -14.32 9.61
CA GLY A 166 21.36 -13.02 8.90
C GLY A 166 20.10 -12.13 8.87
N ILE A 167 19.05 -12.46 9.64
CA ILE A 167 17.81 -11.67 9.74
C ILE A 167 17.68 -11.13 11.16
N ASN A 168 17.30 -9.86 11.28
CA ASN A 168 17.01 -9.20 12.53
C ASN A 168 15.56 -9.45 12.94
N TYR A 169 15.33 -9.74 14.23
CA TYR A 169 13.99 -9.89 14.79
C TYR A 169 13.82 -8.95 15.98
N LEU A 170 12.72 -8.21 15.96
CA LEU A 170 12.37 -7.25 17.01
C LEU A 170 10.99 -7.56 17.57
N ASN A 171 10.83 -7.48 18.89
CA ASN A 171 9.58 -7.73 19.60
C ASN A 171 8.97 -9.12 19.34
N CYS A 172 9.78 -10.08 18.88
CA CYS A 172 9.37 -11.44 18.54
C CYS A 172 9.65 -12.39 19.70
N SER A 173 8.68 -13.22 20.06
CA SER A 173 8.95 -14.40 20.88
C SER A 173 9.77 -15.42 20.09
N THR A 174 10.43 -16.35 20.77
CA THR A 174 11.20 -17.44 20.11
C THR A 174 10.38 -18.20 19.07
N THR A 175 9.10 -18.48 19.37
CA THR A 175 8.17 -19.12 18.42
C THR A 175 7.94 -18.26 17.18
N ARG A 176 7.71 -16.95 17.36
CA ARG A 176 7.51 -16.01 16.25
C ARG A 176 8.79 -15.85 15.42
N THR A 177 9.97 -15.81 16.05
CA THR A 177 11.27 -15.80 15.37
C THR A 177 11.42 -17.02 14.46
N SER A 178 11.10 -18.23 14.96
CA SER A 178 11.17 -19.46 14.15
C SER A 178 10.18 -19.47 12.98
N GLN A 179 8.94 -19.05 13.22
CA GLN A 179 7.91 -18.96 12.19
C GLN A 179 8.25 -17.93 11.11
N ALA A 180 8.69 -16.74 11.51
CA ALA A 180 9.12 -15.69 10.60
C ALA A 180 10.38 -16.11 9.82
N GLY A 181 11.35 -16.77 10.46
CA GLY A 181 12.53 -17.30 9.76
C GLY A 181 12.20 -18.36 8.70
N SER A 182 11.18 -19.18 8.96
CA SER A 182 10.65 -20.13 7.96
C SER A 182 9.99 -19.39 6.78
N ALA A 183 9.24 -18.32 7.07
CA ALA A 183 8.63 -17.47 6.04
C ALA A 183 9.68 -16.75 5.19
N VAL A 184 10.75 -16.22 5.79
CA VAL A 184 11.85 -15.56 5.06
C VAL A 184 12.53 -16.55 4.10
N THR A 185 12.82 -17.77 4.57
CA THR A 185 13.39 -18.83 3.71
C THR A 185 12.49 -19.11 2.51
N ALA A 186 11.18 -19.22 2.73
CA ALA A 186 10.21 -19.42 1.65
C ALA A 186 10.09 -18.21 0.70
N ALA A 187 10.11 -16.98 1.22
CA ALA A 187 10.06 -15.75 0.43
C ALA A 187 11.26 -15.61 -0.51
N ARG A 188 12.44 -16.08 -0.10
CA ARG A 188 13.60 -16.18 -0.98
C ARG A 188 13.40 -17.18 -2.10
N ASN A 189 12.90 -18.37 -1.78
CA ASN A 189 12.63 -19.36 -2.82
C ASN A 189 11.64 -18.80 -3.86
N TYR A 190 10.63 -18.05 -3.42
CA TYR A 190 9.70 -17.34 -4.32
C TYR A 190 10.39 -16.27 -5.18
N SER A 191 11.16 -15.36 -4.57
CA SER A 191 11.83 -14.28 -5.29
C SER A 191 12.93 -14.79 -6.23
N GLN A 192 13.72 -15.80 -5.84
CA GLN A 192 14.69 -16.48 -6.70
C GLN A 192 14.01 -17.17 -7.88
N ASN A 193 12.91 -17.88 -7.64
CA ASN A 193 12.17 -18.54 -8.70
C ASN A 193 11.57 -17.52 -9.69
N ALA A 194 11.00 -16.43 -9.19
CA ALA A 194 10.49 -15.32 -9.99
C ALA A 194 11.60 -14.64 -10.81
N ARG A 195 12.76 -14.35 -10.20
CA ARG A 195 13.94 -13.79 -10.87
C ARG A 195 14.46 -14.73 -11.96
N ASN A 196 14.59 -16.03 -11.68
CA ASN A 196 15.08 -17.01 -12.65
C ASN A 196 14.11 -17.16 -13.84
N TYR A 197 12.80 -17.13 -13.58
CA TYR A 197 11.78 -17.11 -14.63
C TYR A 197 11.98 -15.93 -15.59
N LEU A 198 12.20 -14.73 -15.04
CA LEU A 198 12.39 -13.51 -15.81
C LEU A 198 13.74 -13.47 -16.54
N ASN A 199 14.81 -13.96 -15.90
CA ASN A 199 16.14 -14.07 -16.51
C ASN A 199 16.18 -15.05 -17.69
N ALA A 200 15.31 -16.07 -17.68
CA ALA A 200 15.16 -16.99 -18.81
C ALA A 200 14.42 -16.35 -20.01
N GLY A 201 13.92 -15.12 -19.88
CA GLY A 201 13.13 -14.46 -20.92
C GLY A 201 11.69 -14.98 -21.04
N SER A 202 11.19 -15.69 -20.03
CA SER A 202 9.85 -16.26 -20.04
C SER A 202 8.78 -15.17 -19.94
N THR A 203 7.78 -15.21 -20.82
CA THR A 203 6.68 -14.22 -20.92
C THR A 203 5.30 -14.88 -20.94
N GLY A 204 5.19 -16.09 -20.36
CA GLY A 204 4.02 -16.94 -20.41
C GLY A 204 2.85 -16.46 -19.55
N ALA A 205 1.92 -17.38 -19.29
CA ALA A 205 0.71 -17.11 -18.53
C ALA A 205 1.02 -16.53 -17.14
N ARG A 206 2.10 -16.97 -16.50
CA ARG A 206 2.56 -16.43 -15.21
C ARG A 206 2.83 -14.92 -15.30
N TYR A 207 3.57 -14.47 -16.32
CA TYR A 207 3.84 -13.04 -16.50
C TYR A 207 2.56 -12.27 -16.86
N THR A 208 1.82 -12.75 -17.86
CA THR A 208 0.68 -12.01 -18.40
C THR A 208 -0.48 -11.91 -17.42
N THR A 209 -0.63 -12.88 -16.50
CA THR A 209 -1.69 -12.87 -15.47
C THR A 209 -1.50 -11.72 -14.49
N TRP A 210 -0.26 -11.36 -14.15
CA TRP A 210 0.02 -10.40 -13.07
C TRP A 210 0.54 -9.06 -13.56
N PHE A 211 1.12 -9.01 -14.77
CA PHE A 211 1.72 -7.80 -15.35
C PHE A 211 1.19 -7.42 -16.74
N GLY A 212 0.25 -8.20 -17.27
CA GLY A 212 -0.43 -7.94 -18.53
C GLY A 212 0.40 -8.30 -19.76
N THR A 213 -0.06 -7.87 -20.93
CA THR A 213 0.60 -8.15 -22.21
C THR A 213 2.05 -7.68 -22.20
N TYR A 214 2.94 -8.55 -22.70
CA TYR A 214 4.37 -8.30 -22.78
C TYR A 214 4.67 -6.95 -23.43
N ASN A 215 5.61 -6.25 -22.81
CA ASN A 215 6.24 -5.07 -23.35
C ASN A 215 7.66 -5.00 -22.77
N ALA A 216 8.65 -4.75 -23.62
CA ALA A 216 10.05 -4.86 -23.24
C ALA A 216 10.43 -3.97 -22.04
N SER A 217 9.94 -2.72 -21.98
CA SER A 217 10.29 -1.81 -20.87
C SER A 217 9.63 -2.24 -19.56
N ARG A 218 8.36 -2.67 -19.60
CA ARG A 218 7.67 -3.23 -18.44
C ARG A 218 8.31 -4.52 -17.95
N TYR A 219 8.70 -5.40 -18.87
CA TYR A 219 9.39 -6.65 -18.56
C TYR A 219 10.74 -6.39 -17.88
N SER A 220 11.53 -5.46 -18.43
CA SER A 220 12.80 -5.03 -17.86
C SER A 220 12.61 -4.44 -16.45
N ARG A 221 11.58 -3.63 -16.24
CA ARG A 221 11.24 -3.07 -14.92
C ARG A 221 10.90 -4.17 -13.91
N VAL A 222 10.02 -5.11 -14.26
CA VAL A 222 9.66 -6.25 -13.38
C VAL A 222 10.88 -7.13 -13.10
N SER A 223 11.74 -7.38 -14.10
CA SER A 223 12.99 -8.12 -13.93
C SER A 223 13.92 -7.44 -12.91
N SER A 224 14.11 -6.13 -13.05
CA SER A 224 14.88 -5.33 -12.08
C SER A 224 14.25 -5.36 -10.68
N ASN A 225 12.92 -5.29 -10.59
CA ASN A 225 12.23 -5.36 -9.30
C ASN A 225 12.54 -6.70 -8.60
N PHE A 226 12.44 -7.84 -9.29
CA PHE A 226 12.72 -9.14 -8.68
C PHE A 226 14.19 -9.39 -8.38
N VAL A 227 15.13 -8.79 -9.12
CA VAL A 227 16.55 -8.76 -8.72
C VAL A 227 16.71 -8.05 -7.38
N ASN A 228 16.10 -6.87 -7.23
CA ASN A 228 16.22 -6.09 -6.00
C ASN A 228 15.49 -6.73 -4.82
N ILE A 229 14.30 -7.32 -5.05
CA ILE A 229 13.54 -8.05 -4.04
C ILE A 229 14.34 -9.27 -3.55
N ASP A 230 14.91 -10.06 -4.46
CA ASP A 230 15.74 -11.22 -4.10
C ASP A 230 16.96 -10.79 -3.27
N ASN A 231 17.66 -9.74 -3.71
CA ASN A 231 18.81 -9.18 -2.98
C ASN A 231 18.44 -8.66 -1.59
N ALA A 232 17.29 -7.99 -1.45
CA ALA A 232 16.84 -7.45 -0.16
C ALA A 232 16.39 -8.56 0.81
N LEU A 233 15.80 -9.63 0.28
CA LEU A 233 15.45 -10.81 1.08
C LEU A 233 16.69 -11.65 1.42
N ASP A 234 17.78 -11.57 0.65
CA ASP A 234 18.98 -12.37 0.86
C ASP A 234 19.63 -12.12 2.24
N GLN A 235 19.91 -13.24 2.90
CA GLN A 235 20.37 -13.34 4.26
C GLN A 235 21.74 -12.75 4.50
N ASN A 236 22.55 -12.73 3.45
CA ASN A 236 23.95 -12.29 3.51
C ASN A 236 24.08 -10.77 3.67
N ASN A 237 22.98 -10.03 3.49
CA ASN A 237 22.96 -8.57 3.60
C ASN A 237 22.61 -8.07 5.01
N GLY A 238 22.13 -8.92 5.94
CA GLY A 238 21.99 -8.57 7.36
C GLY A 238 21.01 -7.42 7.69
N GLN A 239 20.30 -6.90 6.68
CA GLN A 239 19.60 -5.61 6.74
C GLN A 239 18.10 -5.73 7.01
N LEU A 240 17.49 -6.88 6.67
CA LEU A 240 16.06 -7.10 6.86
C LEU A 240 15.72 -7.32 8.34
N THR A 241 14.75 -6.55 8.82
CA THR A 241 14.21 -6.65 10.18
C THR A 241 12.75 -7.06 10.13
N ILE A 242 12.40 -8.17 10.79
CA ILE A 242 11.01 -8.55 11.03
C ILE A 242 10.63 -8.07 12.43
N ASN A 243 9.74 -7.08 12.48
CA ASN A 243 9.20 -6.55 13.72
C ASN A 243 7.83 -7.17 14.02
N CYS A 244 7.75 -7.91 15.13
CA CYS A 244 6.52 -8.58 15.57
C CYS A 244 5.57 -7.68 16.37
N SER A 245 5.89 -6.38 16.54
CA SER A 245 4.95 -5.37 17.04
C SER A 245 4.14 -4.81 15.87
N CYS A 246 2.81 -4.87 16.00
CA CYS A 246 1.86 -4.26 15.09
C CYS A 246 1.10 -3.16 15.83
N GLU A 247 0.87 -2.02 15.19
CA GLU A 247 0.07 -0.93 15.75
C GLU A 247 -1.39 -1.41 15.89
N ALA A 248 -2.08 -1.04 16.98
CA ALA A 248 -3.37 -1.62 17.35
C ALA A 248 -4.48 -1.36 16.31
N ASP A 249 -4.40 -0.25 15.58
CA ASP A 249 -5.30 0.11 14.48
C ASP A 249 -5.11 -0.76 13.22
N LEU A 250 -4.00 -1.49 13.12
CA LEU A 250 -3.66 -2.39 12.02
C LEU A 250 -3.61 -3.86 12.44
N ALA A 251 -4.08 -4.20 13.63
CA ALA A 251 -3.94 -5.56 14.18
C ALA A 251 -4.46 -6.66 13.24
N ASP A 252 -5.54 -6.40 12.50
CA ASP A 252 -6.17 -7.32 11.54
C ASP A 252 -5.47 -7.40 10.17
N ALA A 253 -4.46 -6.56 9.90
CA ALA A 253 -3.69 -6.58 8.67
C ALA A 253 -2.72 -7.77 8.60
N TYR A 254 -2.11 -7.98 7.44
CA TYR A 254 -0.99 -8.91 7.29
C TYR A 254 0.29 -8.27 7.79
N ALA A 255 0.68 -7.15 7.20
CA ALA A 255 1.89 -6.43 7.53
C ALA A 255 1.80 -4.98 7.07
N TYR A 256 2.82 -4.19 7.42
CA TYR A 256 3.04 -2.88 6.83
C TYR A 256 4.52 -2.49 6.87
N VAL A 257 4.91 -1.54 6.02
CA VAL A 257 6.22 -0.90 6.00
C VAL A 257 6.11 0.62 5.88
N TYR A 258 7.21 1.31 6.18
CA TYR A 258 7.44 2.68 5.73
C TYR A 258 8.39 2.63 4.51
N PRO A 259 7.96 3.04 3.30
CA PRO A 259 8.74 2.87 2.06
C PRO A 259 10.12 3.54 2.08
N ASN A 260 10.30 4.56 2.91
CA ASN A 260 11.55 5.32 3.07
C ASN A 260 12.39 4.89 4.29
N GLN A 261 11.99 3.83 5.01
CA GLN A 261 12.73 3.26 6.15
C GLN A 261 13.06 1.78 5.88
N PRO A 262 13.87 1.48 4.83
CA PRO A 262 14.29 0.12 4.57
C PRO A 262 15.19 -0.41 5.71
N TYR A 263 15.12 -1.68 6.10
CA TYR A 263 14.28 -2.78 5.61
C TYR A 263 13.46 -3.39 6.76
N GLU A 264 12.72 -2.56 7.51
CA GLU A 264 11.88 -3.03 8.62
C GLU A 264 10.45 -3.35 8.16
N ILE A 265 10.02 -4.59 8.37
CA ILE A 265 8.66 -5.09 8.08
C ILE A 265 7.94 -5.37 9.39
N HIS A 266 6.80 -4.70 9.61
CA HIS A 266 5.95 -4.91 10.77
C HIS A 266 4.89 -5.96 10.45
N VAL A 267 4.89 -7.11 11.14
CA VAL A 267 3.93 -8.20 10.89
C VAL A 267 2.79 -8.19 11.92
N CYS A 268 1.57 -8.38 11.43
CA CYS A 268 0.31 -8.26 12.17
C CYS A 268 -0.44 -9.61 12.28
N ASN A 269 -1.67 -9.64 12.81
CA ASN A 269 -2.32 -10.91 13.16
C ASN A 269 -2.63 -11.79 11.95
N ALA A 270 -3.02 -11.21 10.80
CA ALA A 270 -3.32 -12.01 9.62
C ALA A 270 -2.07 -12.72 9.07
N PHE A 271 -0.88 -12.11 9.19
CA PHE A 271 0.38 -12.77 8.85
C PHE A 271 0.57 -14.04 9.68
N TRP A 272 0.34 -14.00 11.00
CA TRP A 272 0.53 -15.17 11.85
C TRP A 272 -0.45 -16.31 11.52
N SER A 273 -1.68 -15.97 11.16
CA SER A 273 -2.73 -16.93 10.76
C SER A 273 -2.52 -17.52 9.37
N ALA A 274 -1.75 -16.87 8.50
CA ALA A 274 -1.49 -17.33 7.14
C ALA A 274 -0.61 -18.59 7.09
N SER A 275 -0.75 -19.37 6.02
CA SER A 275 0.17 -20.45 5.70
C SER A 275 1.56 -19.90 5.37
N THR A 276 2.61 -20.70 5.53
CA THR A 276 3.98 -20.27 5.20
C THR A 276 4.13 -19.97 3.70
N THR A 277 3.52 -20.80 2.86
CA THR A 277 3.50 -20.71 1.39
C THR A 277 2.05 -20.86 0.86
N GLY A 278 1.85 -20.76 -0.45
CA GLY A 278 0.54 -20.70 -1.10
C GLY A 278 0.11 -19.26 -1.39
N THR A 279 -1.20 -19.04 -1.54
CA THR A 279 -1.83 -17.73 -1.78
C THR A 279 -1.95 -16.90 -0.51
N ASP A 280 -1.64 -15.60 -0.58
CA ASP A 280 -1.67 -14.65 0.55
C ASP A 280 -0.94 -15.20 1.78
N SER A 281 0.22 -15.78 1.51
CA SER A 281 1.03 -16.53 2.47
C SER A 281 1.96 -15.60 3.26
N LYS A 282 2.57 -16.11 4.34
CA LYS A 282 3.65 -15.41 5.04
C LYS A 282 4.79 -15.06 4.08
N ALA A 283 5.20 -16.01 3.24
CA ALA A 283 6.25 -15.77 2.24
C ALA A 283 5.85 -14.72 1.20
N GLY A 284 4.62 -14.80 0.68
CA GLY A 284 4.07 -13.80 -0.25
C GLY A 284 4.00 -12.41 0.37
N THR A 285 3.54 -12.32 1.62
CA THR A 285 3.52 -11.07 2.40
C THR A 285 4.91 -10.46 2.50
N LEU A 286 5.96 -11.24 2.77
CA LEU A 286 7.30 -10.68 2.83
C LEU A 286 7.80 -10.18 1.46
N VAL A 287 7.43 -10.84 0.36
CA VAL A 287 7.71 -10.33 -1.01
C VAL A 287 6.96 -9.02 -1.27
N HIS A 288 5.68 -8.95 -0.90
CA HIS A 288 4.83 -7.77 -1.00
C HIS A 288 5.47 -6.57 -0.31
N GLU A 289 5.72 -6.70 0.99
CA GLU A 289 6.25 -5.62 1.84
C GLU A 289 7.66 -5.20 1.41
N THR A 290 8.50 -6.16 1.02
CA THR A 290 9.85 -5.85 0.50
C THR A 290 9.79 -5.01 -0.79
N SER A 291 8.78 -5.24 -1.64
CA SER A 291 8.64 -4.50 -2.89
C SER A 291 8.30 -3.02 -2.69
N HIS A 292 7.72 -2.64 -1.56
CA HIS A 292 7.36 -1.25 -1.25
C HIS A 292 8.55 -0.35 -1.01
N PHE A 293 9.66 -0.88 -0.47
CA PHE A 293 10.84 -0.05 -0.18
C PHE A 293 11.30 0.66 -1.45
N THR A 294 11.49 1.98 -1.35
CA THR A 294 11.85 2.87 -2.48
C THR A 294 13.17 2.46 -3.12
N VAL A 295 14.11 1.97 -2.31
CA VAL A 295 15.42 1.43 -2.76
C VAL A 295 15.33 0.04 -3.40
N VAL A 296 14.17 -0.64 -3.33
CA VAL A 296 13.95 -1.97 -3.89
C VAL A 296 13.16 -1.88 -5.20
N ALA A 297 11.85 -1.61 -5.11
CA ALA A 297 10.98 -1.51 -6.27
C ALA A 297 10.00 -0.33 -6.20
N GLY A 298 9.76 0.23 -5.01
CA GLY A 298 8.87 1.39 -4.83
C GLY A 298 7.44 1.11 -5.30
N THR A 299 6.93 -0.11 -5.08
CA THR A 299 5.55 -0.46 -5.41
C THR A 299 4.56 0.26 -4.49
N GLN A 300 3.32 0.37 -4.95
CA GLN A 300 2.19 0.96 -4.25
C GLN A 300 1.11 -0.10 -4.01
N ASP A 301 0.18 0.19 -3.10
CA ASP A 301 -1.03 -0.59 -2.87
C ASP A 301 -2.19 -0.08 -3.73
N ARG A 302 -2.13 -0.34 -5.04
CA ARG A 302 -3.16 0.15 -5.97
C ARG A 302 -4.46 -0.63 -5.85
N VAL A 303 -4.33 -1.95 -5.74
CA VAL A 303 -5.42 -2.91 -5.57
C VAL A 303 -4.94 -4.10 -4.75
N TYR A 304 -5.85 -4.65 -3.95
CA TYR A 304 -5.64 -5.84 -3.12
C TYR A 304 -6.35 -7.08 -3.69
N GLY A 305 -5.80 -8.26 -3.47
CA GLY A 305 -6.39 -9.54 -3.84
C GLY A 305 -6.11 -9.95 -5.29
N GLN A 306 -6.03 -11.27 -5.54
CA GLN A 306 -5.75 -11.83 -6.87
C GLN A 306 -6.69 -11.29 -7.96
N SER A 307 -7.98 -11.15 -7.66
CA SER A 307 -8.97 -10.64 -8.62
C SER A 307 -8.68 -9.20 -9.04
N GLY A 308 -8.33 -8.34 -8.08
CA GLY A 308 -7.94 -6.95 -8.33
C GLY A 308 -6.66 -6.88 -9.16
N ALA A 309 -5.63 -7.62 -8.76
CA ALA A 309 -4.34 -7.64 -9.46
C ALA A 309 -4.45 -8.14 -10.91
N ARG A 310 -5.23 -9.21 -11.17
CA ARG A 310 -5.49 -9.71 -12.54
C ARG A 310 -6.26 -8.70 -13.37
N SER A 311 -7.28 -8.07 -12.79
CA SER A 311 -8.03 -7.02 -13.48
C SER A 311 -7.09 -5.89 -13.87
N LEU A 312 -6.25 -5.41 -12.94
CA LEU A 312 -5.29 -4.34 -13.17
C LEU A 312 -4.26 -4.70 -14.25
N ALA A 313 -3.80 -5.94 -14.29
CA ALA A 313 -2.91 -6.44 -15.34
C ALA A 313 -3.54 -6.36 -16.74
N ILE A 314 -4.86 -6.58 -16.84
CA ILE A 314 -5.59 -6.50 -18.12
C ILE A 314 -5.84 -5.05 -18.53
N SER A 315 -6.34 -4.23 -17.60
CA SER A 315 -6.83 -2.87 -17.91
C SER A 315 -5.73 -1.80 -17.85
N ASN A 316 -4.72 -1.97 -17.00
CA ASN A 316 -3.63 -1.03 -16.83
C ASN A 316 -2.29 -1.70 -16.46
N PRO A 317 -1.62 -2.37 -17.42
CA PRO A 317 -0.32 -3.03 -17.20
C PRO A 317 0.75 -2.12 -16.58
N ALA A 318 0.71 -0.80 -16.86
CA ALA A 318 1.66 0.15 -16.29
C ALA A 318 1.48 0.31 -14.77
N GLN A 319 0.24 0.26 -14.29
CA GLN A 319 -0.04 0.24 -12.86
C GLN A 319 0.23 -1.13 -12.24
N ALA A 320 -0.06 -2.22 -12.94
CA ALA A 320 0.17 -3.58 -12.44
C ALA A 320 1.65 -3.84 -12.08
N ILE A 321 2.60 -3.35 -12.89
CA ILE A 321 4.04 -3.47 -12.60
C ILE A 321 4.54 -2.58 -11.45
N THR A 322 3.65 -1.78 -10.86
CA THR A 322 3.92 -0.97 -9.66
C THR A 322 2.99 -1.32 -8.51
N ASN A 323 2.23 -2.43 -8.60
CA ASN A 323 1.35 -2.91 -7.53
C ASN A 323 2.05 -4.02 -6.72
N ALA A 324 2.09 -3.90 -5.40
CA ALA A 324 2.79 -4.86 -4.54
C ALA A 324 2.17 -6.28 -4.61
N ASP A 325 0.84 -6.38 -4.55
CA ASP A 325 0.12 -7.64 -4.70
C ASP A 325 0.38 -8.33 -6.05
N SER A 326 0.60 -7.57 -7.13
CA SER A 326 0.98 -8.17 -8.43
C SER A 326 2.34 -8.87 -8.36
N HIS A 327 3.28 -8.34 -7.58
CA HIS A 327 4.58 -8.98 -7.36
C HIS A 327 4.47 -10.17 -6.44
N GLU A 328 3.70 -10.05 -5.36
CA GLU A 328 3.40 -11.17 -4.46
C GLU A 328 2.82 -12.35 -5.24
N TYR A 329 1.73 -12.16 -5.98
CA TYR A 329 1.06 -13.27 -6.66
C TYR A 329 1.89 -13.86 -7.81
N PHE A 330 2.71 -13.05 -8.48
CA PHE A 330 3.69 -13.57 -9.43
C PHE A 330 4.74 -14.47 -8.76
N ALA A 331 5.20 -14.09 -7.56
CA ALA A 331 6.19 -14.85 -6.80
C ALA A 331 5.60 -16.12 -6.18
N GLU A 332 4.39 -16.03 -5.60
CA GLU A 332 3.64 -17.14 -5.03
C GLU A 332 3.27 -18.20 -6.06
N ASN A 333 2.93 -17.77 -7.28
CA ASN A 333 2.54 -18.62 -8.40
C ASN A 333 1.59 -19.76 -7.99
N THR A 334 0.52 -19.41 -7.27
CA THR A 334 -0.44 -20.38 -6.71
C THR A 334 -1.87 -20.08 -7.21
N PRO A 335 -2.49 -20.97 -8.02
CA PRO A 335 -1.92 -22.18 -8.61
C PRO A 335 -0.83 -21.89 -9.65
N ALA A 336 0.06 -22.86 -9.88
CA ALA A 336 1.23 -22.68 -10.71
C ALA A 336 0.90 -22.45 -12.20
N GLN A 337 1.55 -21.46 -12.77
CA GLN A 337 1.56 -21.13 -14.19
C GLN A 337 3.00 -21.05 -14.72
N ASN A 338 3.17 -21.39 -16.00
CA ASN A 338 4.40 -21.19 -16.78
C ASN A 338 4.38 -19.86 -17.52
#